data_AF-A0A4R7KBK4-F1
#
_entry.id   AF-A0A4R7KBK4-F1
#
_cell.length_a   1.000
_cell.length_b   1.000
_cell.length_c   1.000
_cell.angle_alpha   90.00
_cell.angle_beta   90.00
_cell.angle_gamma   90.00
#
_symmetry.space_group_name_H-M   'P 1'
#
loop_
_entity.id
_entity.type
_entity.pdbx_description
1 polymer ?
#
loop_
_entity_poly.entity_id
_entity_poly.type
_entity_poly.pdbx_seq_one_letter_code
_entity_poly.pdbx_strand_id
1 'polypeptide(L)'
;MFNGEDFDIMGNIKLIESYKTFLLSSVADLFTSMARGNKTSMDEITDELSEIIILSYLLGKRLGINYNAIDERIIKKLKLGLLEDNSVEKEYQDYSKLISYIRDARDL
;
A
#
# COMPACT_ATOMS: atom_id res chain seq x y z
N MET A 1 17.30 24.91 25.12
CA MET A 1 16.34 25.27 24.07
C MET A 1 16.24 24.06 23.15
N PHE A 2 15.05 23.47 23.02
CA PHE A 2 14.83 22.42 22.02
C PHE A 2 14.67 23.10 20.67
N ASN A 3 15.44 22.68 19.66
CA ASN A 3 15.41 23.28 18.33
C ASN A 3 14.14 22.85 17.57
N GLY A 4 13.66 23.67 16.65
CA GLY A 4 12.50 23.34 15.80
C GLY A 4 12.69 22.04 14.99
N GLU A 5 13.94 21.68 14.69
CA GLU A 5 14.31 20.41 14.06
C GLU A 5 14.00 19.20 14.94
N ASP A 6 14.27 19.27 16.26
CA ASP A 6 13.95 18.18 17.20
C ASP A 6 12.44 17.96 17.32
N PHE A 7 11.65 19.05 17.22
CA PHE A 7 10.19 18.98 17.25
C PHE A 7 9.62 18.38 15.96
N ASP A 8 10.18 18.73 14.79
CA ASP A 8 9.79 18.15 13.51
C ASP A 8 10.13 16.65 13.46
N ILE A 9 11.32 16.26 13.94
CA ILE A 9 11.73 14.85 14.06
C ILE A 9 10.79 14.08 15.00
N MET A 10 10.51 14.62 16.19
CA MET A 10 9.64 13.95 17.17
C MET A 10 8.17 13.87 16.69
N GLY A 11 7.68 14.90 15.97
CA GLY A 11 6.38 14.88 15.31
C GLY A 11 6.31 13.80 14.23
N ASN A 12 7.36 13.68 13.41
CA ASN A 12 7.46 12.65 12.38
C ASN A 12 7.48 11.23 12.99
N ILE A 13 8.22 11.02 14.08
CA ILE A 13 8.26 9.73 14.79
C ILE A 13 6.86 9.35 15.30
N LYS A 14 6.15 10.29 15.95
CA LYS A 14 4.78 10.03 16.43
C LYS A 14 3.83 9.66 15.29
N LEU A 15 3.90 10.37 14.17
CA LEU A 15 3.10 10.05 12.99
C LEU A 15 3.43 8.68 12.41
N ILE A 16 4.72 8.30 12.37
CA ILE A 16 5.15 6.96 11.94
C ILE A 16 4.53 5.89 12.84
N GLU A 17 4.60 6.06 14.17
CA GLU A 17 4.00 5.11 15.11
C GLU A 17 2.47 5.01 14.90
N SER A 18 1.78 6.15 14.80
CA SER A 18 0.34 6.16 14.53
C SER A 18 -0.02 5.47 13.22
N TYR A 19 0.69 5.75 12.12
CA TYR A 19 0.42 5.12 10.84
C TYR A 19 0.71 3.62 10.84
N LYS A 20 1.72 3.14 11.58
CA LYS A 20 1.93 1.69 11.77
C LYS A 20 0.77 1.04 12.50
N THR A 21 0.27 1.68 13.56
CA THR A 21 -0.90 1.17 14.30
C THR A 21 -2.13 1.15 13.41
N PHE A 22 -2.41 2.23 12.66
CA PHE A 22 -3.53 2.28 11.73
C PHE A 22 -3.40 1.21 10.64
N LEU A 23 -2.21 1.01 10.08
CA LEU A 23 -1.99 0.01 9.05
C LEU A 23 -2.30 -1.40 9.58
N LEU A 24 -1.87 -1.70 10.81
CA LEU A 24 -2.18 -2.97 11.45
C LEU A 24 -3.68 -3.13 11.72
N SER A 25 -4.35 -2.06 12.16
CA SER A 25 -5.80 -2.05 12.35
C SER A 25 -6.54 -2.28 11.02
N SER A 26 -6.18 -1.59 9.94
CA SER A 26 -6.82 -1.78 8.63
C SER A 26 -6.66 -3.20 8.09
N VAL A 27 -5.53 -3.85 8.35
CA VAL A 27 -5.34 -5.27 8.01
C VAL A 27 -6.23 -6.18 8.86
N ALA A 28 -6.39 -5.87 10.15
CA ALA A 28 -7.27 -6.63 11.04
C ALA A 28 -8.75 -6.45 10.65
N ASP A 29 -9.14 -5.24 10.25
CA ASP A 29 -10.48 -4.91 9.77
C ASP A 29 -10.76 -5.68 8.47
N LEU A 30 -9.82 -5.64 7.50
CA LEU A 30 -9.90 -6.43 6.26
C LEU A 30 -10.16 -7.92 6.54
N PHE A 31 -9.41 -8.53 7.45
CA PHE A 31 -9.62 -9.93 7.80
C PHE A 31 -10.95 -10.18 8.50
N THR A 32 -11.39 -9.26 9.37
CA THR A 32 -12.68 -9.33 10.05
C THR A 32 -13.83 -9.26 9.05
N SER A 33 -13.74 -8.34 8.09
CA SER A 33 -14.71 -8.16 7.01
C SER A 33 -14.74 -9.40 6.13
N MET A 34 -13.61 -9.92 5.66
CA MET A 34 -13.58 -11.15 4.85
C MET A 34 -14.11 -12.39 5.61
N ALA A 35 -13.93 -12.47 6.93
CA ALA A 35 -14.42 -13.58 7.75
C ALA A 35 -15.97 -13.61 7.89
N ARG A 36 -16.67 -12.50 7.67
CA ARG A 36 -18.14 -12.46 7.67
C ARG A 36 -18.76 -13.06 6.41
N GLY A 37 -17.96 -13.41 5.40
CA GLY A 37 -18.38 -14.09 4.18
C GLY A 37 -19.43 -13.28 3.41
N ASN A 38 -20.56 -13.91 3.06
CA ASN A 38 -21.61 -13.36 2.20
C ASN A 38 -22.30 -12.09 2.76
N LYS A 39 -22.00 -11.69 3.99
CA LYS A 39 -22.57 -10.50 4.65
C LYS A 39 -21.71 -9.25 4.46
N THR A 40 -20.52 -9.40 3.90
CA THR A 40 -19.56 -8.31 3.69
C THR A 40 -19.83 -7.63 2.38
N SER A 41 -19.85 -6.29 2.38
CA SER A 41 -19.94 -5.53 1.14
C SER A 41 -18.58 -5.52 0.43
N MET A 42 -18.59 -5.60 -0.91
CA MET A 42 -17.37 -5.37 -1.69
C MET A 42 -16.84 -3.95 -1.50
N ASP A 43 -17.71 -3.00 -1.17
CA ASP A 43 -17.31 -1.62 -0.84
C ASP A 43 -16.50 -1.57 0.48
N GLU A 44 -16.90 -2.35 1.50
CA GLU A 44 -16.18 -2.43 2.79
C GLU A 44 -14.75 -2.96 2.57
N ILE A 45 -14.62 -4.04 1.79
CA ILE A 45 -13.32 -4.61 1.42
C ILE A 45 -12.49 -3.62 0.60
N THR A 46 -13.12 -2.89 -0.32
CA THR A 46 -12.45 -1.91 -1.18
C THR A 46 -11.94 -0.73 -0.35
N ASP A 47 -12.72 -0.24 0.60
CA ASP A 47 -12.34 0.83 1.52
C ASP A 47 -11.13 0.40 2.37
N GLU A 48 -11.15 -0.80 2.94
CA GLU A 48 -10.05 -1.35 3.75
C GLU A 48 -8.76 -1.51 2.95
N LEU A 49 -8.85 -2.04 1.72
CA LEU A 49 -7.71 -2.15 0.81
C LEU A 49 -7.16 -0.77 0.44
N SER A 50 -8.03 0.22 0.22
CA SER A 50 -7.62 1.59 -0.11
C SER A 50 -6.88 2.24 1.06
N GLU A 51 -7.35 2.05 2.30
CA GLU A 51 -6.73 2.57 3.52
C GLU A 51 -5.32 1.97 3.71
N ILE A 52 -5.16 0.66 3.49
CA ILE A 52 -3.85 0.00 3.54
C ILE A 52 -2.86 0.62 2.53
N ILE A 53 -3.32 0.91 1.31
CA ILE A 53 -2.48 1.52 0.27
C ILE A 53 -2.12 2.97 0.65
N ILE A 54 -3.08 3.76 1.13
CA ILE A 54 -2.86 5.14 1.59
C ILE A 54 -1.83 5.17 2.72
N LEU A 55 -2.01 4.36 3.75
CA LEU A 55 -1.11 4.29 4.90
C LEU A 55 0.30 3.83 4.51
N SER A 56 0.42 2.92 3.55
CA SER A 56 1.71 2.50 3.00
C SER A 56 2.47 3.66 2.36
N TYR A 57 1.79 4.50 1.57
CA TYR A 57 2.38 5.71 0.98
C TYR A 57 2.74 6.76 2.03
N LEU A 58 1.84 7.01 2.99
CA LEU A 58 2.08 8.00 4.05
C LEU A 58 3.27 7.61 4.93
N LEU A 59 3.42 6.33 5.28
CA LEU A 59 4.61 5.82 5.97
C LEU A 59 5.88 6.08 5.16
N GLY A 60 5.87 5.74 3.87
CA GLY A 60 6.99 6.00 2.97
C GLY A 60 7.42 7.47 2.97
N LYS A 61 6.45 8.39 2.82
CA LYS A 61 6.72 9.84 2.85
C LYS A 61 7.37 10.28 4.16
N ARG A 62 6.91 9.77 5.30
CA ARG A 62 7.49 10.10 6.62
C ARG A 62 8.91 9.57 6.79
N LEU A 63 9.26 8.49 6.09
CA LEU A 63 10.60 7.93 6.01
C LEU A 63 11.49 8.60 4.94
N GLY A 64 11.03 9.66 4.27
CA GLY A 64 11.77 10.34 3.20
C GLY A 64 11.73 9.62 1.85
N ILE A 65 10.80 8.70 1.65
CA ILE A 65 10.61 7.96 0.40
C ILE A 65 9.49 8.63 -0.41
N ASN A 66 9.83 9.07 -1.62
CA ASN A 66 8.84 9.64 -2.54
C ASN A 66 7.88 8.56 -3.05
N TYR A 67 6.62 8.94 -3.30
CA TYR A 67 5.59 8.01 -3.79
C TYR A 67 6.04 7.27 -5.04
N ASN A 68 6.57 7.99 -6.04
CA ASN A 68 7.09 7.40 -7.28
C ASN A 68 8.13 6.29 -7.04
N ALA A 69 9.01 6.43 -6.03
CA ALA A 69 10.02 5.41 -5.74
C ALA A 69 9.41 4.09 -5.22
N ILE A 70 8.35 4.16 -4.41
CA ILE A 70 7.56 2.98 -4.00
C ILE A 70 6.95 2.32 -5.23
N ASP A 71 6.38 3.17 -6.06
CA ASP A 71 5.62 2.83 -7.24
C ASP A 71 6.49 2.13 -8.31
N GLU A 72 7.70 2.63 -8.58
CA GLU A 72 8.71 1.97 -9.42
C GLU A 72 9.14 0.61 -8.84
N ARG A 73 9.27 0.53 -7.51
CA ARG A 73 9.63 -0.72 -6.82
C ARG A 73 8.51 -1.76 -6.94
N ILE A 74 7.24 -1.35 -6.88
CA ILE A 74 6.08 -2.23 -7.13
C ILE A 74 6.16 -2.79 -8.55
N ILE A 75 6.30 -1.94 -9.57
CA ILE A 75 6.44 -2.38 -10.97
C ILE A 75 7.61 -3.36 -11.14
N LYS A 76 8.77 -3.08 -10.52
CA LYS A 76 9.92 -3.98 -10.56
C LYS A 76 9.62 -5.36 -9.95
N LYS A 77 8.92 -5.41 -8.80
CA LYS A 77 8.51 -6.66 -8.16
C LYS A 77 7.51 -7.44 -9.03
N LEU A 78 6.51 -6.78 -9.61
CA LEU A 78 5.55 -7.40 -10.51
C LEU A 78 6.26 -8.01 -11.73
N LYS A 79 7.18 -7.27 -12.37
CA LYS A 79 7.98 -7.78 -13.49
C LYS A 79 8.85 -8.98 -13.13
N LEU A 80 9.42 -9.01 -11.91
CA LEU A 80 10.17 -10.18 -11.45
C LEU A 80 9.27 -11.40 -11.35
N GLY A 81 8.05 -11.24 -10.81
CA GLY A 81 7.06 -12.32 -10.73
C GLY A 81 6.55 -12.81 -12.09
N LEU A 82 6.68 -12.02 -13.16
CA LEU A 82 6.42 -12.47 -14.55
C LEU A 82 7.53 -13.39 -15.10
N LEU A 83 8.76 -13.26 -14.58
CA LEU A 83 9.91 -14.06 -15.03
C LEU A 83 9.97 -15.41 -14.32
N GLU A 84 9.38 -15.51 -13.13
CA GLU A 84 9.17 -16.77 -12.44
C GLU A 84 8.09 -17.55 -13.20
N ASP A 85 8.33 -18.83 -13.55
CA ASP A 85 7.38 -19.64 -14.32
C ASP A 85 6.10 -19.86 -13.51
N ASN A 86 5.16 -18.94 -13.68
CA ASN A 86 3.96 -18.84 -12.86
C ASN A 86 2.74 -19.19 -13.72
N SER A 87 2.17 -20.37 -13.49
CA SER A 87 0.95 -20.83 -14.16
C SER A 87 -0.22 -19.87 -13.93
N VAL A 88 -0.25 -19.15 -12.80
CA VAL A 88 -1.31 -18.18 -12.48
C VAL A 88 -1.26 -16.98 -13.41
N GLU A 89 -0.08 -16.43 -13.71
CA GLU A 89 0.00 -15.29 -14.64
C GLU A 89 -0.39 -15.68 -16.06
N LYS A 90 -0.03 -16.90 -16.50
CA LYS A 90 -0.44 -17.43 -17.82
C LYS A 90 -1.96 -17.52 -17.95
N GLU A 91 -2.68 -17.72 -16.85
CA GLU A 91 -4.12 -17.92 -16.81
C GLU A 91 -4.90 -16.61 -16.55
N TYR A 92 -4.44 -15.78 -15.61
CA TYR A 92 -5.20 -14.62 -15.11
C TYR A 92 -4.66 -13.26 -15.58
N GLN A 93 -3.38 -13.19 -15.93
CA GLN A 93 -2.68 -11.97 -16.37
C GLN A 93 -2.74 -10.80 -15.36
N ASP A 94 -2.92 -11.09 -14.07
CA ASP A 94 -3.16 -10.06 -13.04
C ASP A 94 -1.95 -9.13 -12.87
N TYR A 95 -0.73 -9.64 -13.00
CA TYR A 95 0.47 -8.80 -12.85
C TYR A 95 0.63 -7.88 -14.04
N SER A 96 0.40 -8.39 -15.25
CA SER A 96 0.43 -7.57 -16.47
C SER A 96 -0.63 -6.47 -16.44
N LYS A 97 -1.87 -6.78 -16.01
CA LYS A 97 -2.95 -5.81 -15.86
C LYS A 97 -2.63 -4.74 -14.83
N LEU A 98 -2.10 -5.13 -13.66
CA LEU A 98 -1.73 -4.20 -12.61
C LEU A 98 -0.57 -3.28 -13.03
N ILE A 99 0.40 -3.80 -13.78
CA ILE A 99 1.47 -2.98 -14.37
C ILE A 99 0.90 -1.91 -15.31
N SER A 100 -0.06 -2.26 -16.17
CA SER A 100 -0.73 -1.29 -17.05
C SER A 100 -1.45 -0.23 -16.24
N TYR A 101 -2.32 -0.65 -15.32
CA TYR A 101 -3.10 0.26 -14.49
C TYR A 101 -2.24 1.30 -13.75
N ILE A 102 -1.14 0.86 -13.11
CA ILE A 102 -0.23 1.75 -12.39
C ILE A 102 0.50 2.72 -13.34
N ARG A 103 0.83 2.29 -14.56
CA ARG A 103 1.49 3.16 -15.54
C ARG A 103 0.52 4.20 -16.11
N ASP A 104 -0.66 3.76 -16.52
CA ASP A 104 -1.69 4.62 -17.08
C ASP A 104 -2.10 5.71 -16.07
N ALA A 105 -2.18 5.36 -14.77
CA ALA A 105 -2.46 6.32 -13.70
C ALA A 105 -1.38 7.39 -13.50
N ARG A 106 -0.15 7.19 -14.00
CA ARG A 106 0.96 8.16 -13.92
C ARG A 106 1.07 9.06 -15.15
N ASP A 107 0.44 8.67 -16.24
CA ASP A 107 0.40 9.44 -17.49
C ASP A 107 -0.76 10.45 -17.52
N LEU A 108 -1.56 10.51 -16.43
CA LEU A 108 -2.64 11.48 -16.17
C LEU A 108 -2.14 12.64 -15.29
#